data_AF-A0A692M083-F1
#
_entry.id   AF-A0A692M083-F1
#
_cell.length_a   1.000
_cell.length_b   1.000
_cell.length_c   1.000
_cell.angle_alpha   90.00
_cell.angle_beta   90.00
_cell.angle_gamma   90.00
#
_symmetry.space_group_name_H-M   'P 1'
#
loop_
_entity.id
_entity.type
_entity.pdbx_description
1 polymer ?
#
loop_
_entity_poly.entity_id
_entity_poly.type
_entity_poly.pdbx_seq_one_letter_code
_entity_poly.pdbx_strand_id
1 'polypeptide(L)'
;MGYYPNIVSKYAIEYNYDLKIPQYDYQEFIIALNDLNINYCQSEFNLERVEVDVEQIEQLPLDNFEGDLLILAQTLKTASKFDYARKSGFVIIDFF
;
A
#
# COMPACT_ATOMS: atom_id res chain seq x y z
N MET A 1 33.13 15.55 6.29
CA MET A 1 32.75 14.42 7.15
C MET A 1 31.41 13.92 6.65
N GLY A 2 31.40 12.80 5.92
CA GLY A 2 30.22 12.27 5.26
C GLY A 2 29.41 11.39 6.22
N TYR A 3 28.14 11.72 6.41
CA TYR A 3 27.18 10.85 7.06
C TYR A 3 26.68 9.84 6.01
N TYR A 4 26.99 8.56 6.21
CA TYR A 4 26.31 7.46 5.54
C TYR A 4 25.37 6.83 6.57
N PRO A 5 24.05 6.99 6.46
CA PRO A 5 23.14 6.23 7.30
C PRO A 5 23.16 4.78 6.83
N ASN A 6 23.97 3.96 7.51
CA ASN A 6 23.85 2.51 7.47
C ASN A 6 22.54 2.12 8.17
N ILE A 7 21.41 2.22 7.46
CA ILE A 7 20.22 1.47 7.81
C ILE A 7 20.30 0.16 7.06
N VAL A 8 21.21 -0.71 7.50
CA VAL A 8 21.07 -2.14 7.21
C VAL A 8 19.98 -2.63 8.16
N SER A 9 18.73 -2.43 7.78
CA SER A 9 17.64 -3.16 8.41
C SER A 9 17.93 -4.64 8.18
N LYS A 10 18.25 -5.38 9.25
CA LYS A 10 18.36 -6.84 9.25
C LYS A 10 17.05 -7.55 8.83
N TYR A 11 16.00 -6.77 8.59
CA TYR A 11 14.73 -7.19 8.06
C TYR A 11 14.52 -6.48 6.73
N ALA A 12 15.30 -6.85 5.72
CA ALA A 12 14.77 -6.85 4.37
C ALA A 12 13.65 -7.89 4.40
N ILE A 13 12.46 -7.47 4.82
CA ILE A 13 11.28 -8.31 4.74
C ILE A 13 10.98 -8.37 3.25
N GLU A 14 11.46 -9.43 2.60
CA GLU A 14 10.98 -9.85 1.30
C GLU A 14 9.50 -10.23 1.50
N TYR A 15 8.62 -9.24 1.33
CA TYR A 15 7.20 -9.48 1.27
C TYR A 15 6.95 -10.24 -0.02
N ASN A 16 6.83 -11.57 0.08
CA ASN A 16 6.62 -12.48 -1.04
C ASN A 16 5.16 -12.42 -1.55
N TYR A 17 4.64 -11.20 -1.67
CA TYR A 17 3.27 -10.87 -2.05
C TYR A 17 3.30 -9.56 -2.83
N ASP A 18 3.78 -9.64 -4.07
CA ASP A 18 3.64 -8.56 -5.03
C ASP A 18 2.15 -8.36 -5.33
N LEU A 19 1.50 -7.43 -4.64
CA LEU A 19 0.16 -7.00 -5.02
C LEU A 19 0.28 -6.13 -6.27
N LYS A 20 0.37 -6.77 -7.44
CA LYS A 20 0.31 -6.05 -8.71
C LYS A 20 -1.12 -5.55 -8.91
N ILE A 21 -1.29 -4.24 -8.96
CA ILE A 21 -2.55 -3.59 -9.32
C ILE A 21 -2.41 -3.13 -10.78
N PRO A 22 -2.66 -4.01 -11.77
CA PRO A 22 -2.23 -3.82 -13.17
C PRO A 22 -2.91 -2.66 -13.91
N GLN A 23 -3.86 -1.98 -13.26
CA GLN A 23 -4.63 -0.88 -13.85
C GLN A 23 -4.07 0.50 -13.51
N TYR A 24 -3.16 0.60 -12.53
CA TYR A 24 -2.69 1.89 -12.05
C TYR A 24 -1.17 1.98 -12.21
N ASP A 25 -0.70 3.05 -12.84
CA ASP A 25 0.64 3.53 -12.55
C ASP A 25 0.71 4.14 -11.13
N TYR A 26 1.93 4.44 -10.67
CA TYR A 26 2.13 4.98 -9.33
C TYR A 26 1.33 6.28 -9.07
N GLN A 27 1.28 7.21 -10.03
CA GLN A 27 0.57 8.48 -9.84
C GLN A 27 -0.95 8.27 -9.85
N GLU A 28 -1.44 7.44 -10.77
CA GLU A 28 -2.85 7.07 -10.85
C GLU A 28 -3.31 6.37 -9.56
N PHE A 29 -2.46 5.51 -8.97
CA PHE A 29 -2.76 4.87 -7.69
C PHE A 29 -2.86 5.86 -6.54
N ILE A 30 -1.94 6.84 -6.48
CA ILE A 30 -1.99 7.88 -5.44
C ILE A 30 -3.25 8.74 -5.57
N ILE A 31 -3.65 9.10 -6.79
CA ILE A 31 -4.91 9.82 -7.03
C ILE A 31 -6.09 8.98 -6.55
N ALA A 32 -6.12 7.69 -6.90
CA ALA A 32 -7.19 6.80 -6.48
C ALA A 32 -7.26 6.61 -4.95
N LEU A 33 -6.12 6.56 -4.25
CA LEU A 33 -6.10 6.54 -2.78
C LEU A 33 -6.68 7.82 -2.16
N ASN A 34 -6.38 8.98 -2.75
CA ASN A 34 -6.96 10.25 -2.32
C ASN A 34 -8.49 10.27 -2.55
N ASP A 35 -8.96 9.74 -3.68
CA ASP A 35 -10.39 9.63 -3.98
C ASP A 35 -11.11 8.67 -3.02
N LEU A 36 -10.44 7.60 -2.58
CA LEU A 36 -10.91 6.71 -1.52
C LEU A 36 -10.79 7.31 -0.11
N ASN A 37 -10.21 8.51 0.02
CA ASN A 37 -9.92 9.18 1.29
C ASN A 37 -9.11 8.30 2.26
N ILE A 38 -8.11 7.59 1.72
CA ILE A 38 -7.20 6.73 2.47
C ILE A 38 -5.86 7.43 2.61
N ASN A 39 -5.35 7.52 3.84
CA ASN A 39 -3.99 7.98 4.06
C ASN A 39 -3.00 6.88 3.72
N TYR A 40 -1.85 7.29 3.16
CA TYR A 40 -0.75 6.40 2.87
C TYR A 40 0.57 7.01 3.35
N CYS A 41 1.54 6.14 3.59
CA CYS A 41 2.91 6.53 3.86
C CYS A 41 3.80 6.12 2.69
N GLN A 42 4.73 7.00 2.32
CA GLN A 42 5.79 6.70 1.37
C GLN A 42 7.10 6.55 2.14
N SER A 43 7.87 5.52 1.82
CA SER A 43 9.20 5.37 2.41
C SER A 43 10.16 6.36 1.77
N GLU A 44 10.96 7.06 2.57
CA GLU A 44 12.04 7.93 2.07
C GLU A 44 13.09 7.16 1.24
N PHE A 45 13.16 5.84 1.41
CA PHE A 45 14.11 4.96 0.74
C PHE A 45 13.59 4.36 -0.58
N ASN A 46 12.28 4.37 -0.79
CA ASN A 46 11.66 3.89 -2.02
C ASN A 46 10.41 4.72 -2.32
N LEU A 47 10.56 5.69 -3.23
CA LEU A 47 9.50 6.61 -3.62
C LEU A 47 8.33 5.91 -4.33
N GLU A 48 8.53 4.70 -4.83
CA GLU A 48 7.51 3.90 -5.52
C GLU A 48 6.95 2.78 -4.63
N ARG A 49 7.20 2.86 -3.32
CA ARG A 49 6.56 2.02 -2.30
C ARG A 49 5.52 2.82 -1.54
N VAL A 50 4.31 2.28 -1.45
CA VAL A 50 3.19 2.86 -0.73
C VAL A 50 2.73 1.91 0.36
N GLU A 51 2.65 2.41 1.59
CA GLU A 51 2.17 1.67 2.75
C GLU A 51 0.81 2.24 3.16
N VAL A 52 -0.19 1.36 3.23
CA VAL A 52 -1.58 1.72 3.53
C VAL A 52 -2.03 0.99 4.79
N ASP A 53 -2.60 1.72 5.75
CA ASP A 53 -3.04 1.18 7.03
C ASP A 53 -4.21 0.18 6.86
N VAL A 54 -4.05 -1.01 7.45
CA VAL A 54 -5.08 -2.05 7.45
C VAL A 54 -6.38 -1.58 8.11
N GLU A 55 -6.32 -0.82 9.21
CA GLU A 55 -7.51 -0.33 9.91
C GLU A 55 -8.34 0.59 9.01
N GLN A 56 -7.68 1.48 8.26
CA GLN A 56 -8.35 2.36 7.30
C GLN A 56 -9.00 1.56 6.17
N ILE A 57 -8.28 0.57 5.62
CA ILE A 57 -8.80 -0.31 4.58
C ILE A 57 -10.04 -1.09 5.07
N GLU A 58 -9.99 -1.61 6.30
CA GLU A 58 -11.11 -2.36 6.86
C GLU A 58 -12.37 -1.50 7.05
N GLN A 59 -12.20 -0.22 7.38
CA GLN A 59 -13.27 0.75 7.56
C GLN A 59 -13.86 1.31 6.25
N LEU A 60 -13.24 1.05 5.09
CA LEU A 60 -13.75 1.56 3.80
C LEU A 60 -15.18 1.07 3.50
N PRO A 61 -16.12 1.99 3.21
CA PRO A 61 -17.48 1.64 2.81
C PRO A 61 -17.52 1.30 1.31
N LEU A 62 -17.59 0.01 0.97
CA LEU A 62 -17.58 -0.44 -0.43
C LEU A 62 -18.81 0.03 -1.23
N ASP A 63 -19.95 0.23 -0.56
CA ASP A 63 -21.23 0.58 -1.20
C ASP A 63 -21.23 1.98 -1.85
N ASN A 64 -20.23 2.80 -1.56
CA ASN A 64 -20.10 4.17 -2.08
C ASN A 64 -19.21 4.28 -3.32
N PHE A 65 -18.64 3.17 -3.81
CA PHE A 65 -17.69 3.17 -4.92
C PHE A 65 -18.21 2.38 -6.11
N GLU A 66 -17.87 2.85 -7.32
CA GLU A 66 -18.19 2.18 -8.59
C GLU A 66 -16.94 2.10 -9.47
N GLY A 67 -16.98 1.24 -10.50
CA GLY A 67 -15.91 1.10 -11.48
C GLY A 67 -14.57 0.72 -10.87
N ASP A 68 -13.48 1.36 -11.33
CA ASP A 68 -12.12 1.00 -10.95
C ASP A 68 -11.82 1.27 -9.46
N LEU A 69 -12.43 2.30 -8.87
CA LEU A 69 -12.29 2.59 -7.42
C LEU A 69 -12.88 1.48 -6.55
N LEU A 70 -13.99 0.86 -6.97
CA LEU A 70 -14.56 -0.28 -6.27
C LEU A 70 -13.63 -1.49 -6.32
N ILE A 71 -13.06 -1.76 -7.51
CA ILE A 71 -12.10 -2.85 -7.71
C ILE A 71 -10.87 -2.63 -6.84
N LEU A 72 -10.36 -1.40 -6.78
CA LEU A 72 -9.23 -1.02 -5.93
C LEU A 72 -9.53 -1.25 -4.45
N ALA A 73 -10.66 -0.73 -3.96
CA ALA A 73 -11.06 -0.87 -2.55
C ALA A 73 -11.26 -2.35 -2.16
N GLN A 74 -11.84 -3.16 -3.05
CA GLN A 74 -11.97 -4.62 -2.84
C GLN A 74 -10.62 -5.33 -2.82
N THR A 75 -9.71 -4.92 -3.71
CA THR A 75 -8.35 -5.48 -3.77
C THR A 75 -7.59 -5.17 -2.48
N LEU A 76 -7.62 -3.91 -2.03
CA LEU A 76 -7.00 -3.50 -0.76
C LEU A 76 -7.61 -4.26 0.43
N LYS A 77 -8.94 -4.39 0.52
CA LYS A 77 -9.61 -5.20 1.56
C LYS A 77 -9.29 -6.68 1.51
N THR A 78 -8.94 -7.20 0.35
CA THR A 78 -8.48 -8.59 0.22
C THR A 78 -7.04 -8.70 0.71
N ALA A 79 -6.19 -7.75 0.32
CA ALA A 79 -4.80 -7.67 0.73
C ALA A 79 -4.65 -7.51 2.26
N SER A 80 -5.52 -6.71 2.88
CA SER A 80 -5.50 -6.48 4.34
C SER A 80 -5.77 -7.74 5.16
N LYS A 81 -6.41 -8.76 4.57
CA LYS A 81 -6.70 -10.05 5.23
C LYS A 81 -5.52 -11.01 5.20
N PHE A 82 -4.47 -10.73 4.42
CA PHE A 82 -3.28 -11.58 4.41
C PHE A 82 -2.54 -11.51 5.74
N ASP A 83 -1.91 -12.63 6.13
CA ASP A 83 -1.24 -12.75 7.42
C ASP A 83 -0.10 -11.75 7.59
N TYR A 84 0.57 -11.34 6.49
CA TYR A 84 1.61 -10.31 6.58
C TYR A 84 1.00 -8.95 6.95
N ALA A 85 -0.09 -8.54 6.28
CA ALA A 85 -0.73 -7.25 6.50
C ALA A 85 -1.30 -7.16 7.92
N ARG A 86 -1.92 -8.25 8.39
CA ARG A 86 -2.41 -8.35 9.77
C ARG A 86 -1.31 -8.29 10.82
N LYS A 87 -0.10 -8.79 10.51
CA LYS A 87 1.05 -8.75 11.41
C LYS A 87 1.79 -7.42 11.38
N SER A 88 1.87 -6.78 10.21
CA SER A 88 2.56 -5.49 10.01
C SER A 88 1.68 -4.29 10.35
N GLY A 89 0.36 -4.42 10.25
CA GLY A 89 -0.60 -3.31 10.31
C GLY A 89 -0.74 -2.56 8.97
N PHE A 90 -0.01 -2.97 7.93
CA PHE A 90 0.03 -2.26 6.65
C PHE A 90 -0.08 -3.20 5.46
N VAL A 91 -0.86 -2.79 4.46
CA VAL A 91 -0.75 -3.30 3.09
C VAL A 91 0.34 -2.49 2.39
N ILE A 92 1.36 -3.18 1.91
CA ILE A 92 2.48 -2.58 1.19
C ILE A 92 2.27 -2.86 -0.30
N ILE A 93 2.37 -1.81 -1.12
CA ILE A 93 2.26 -1.86 -2.57
C ILE A 93 3.55 -1.30 -3.15
N ASP A 94 4.13 -2.03 -4.09
CA ASP A 94 5.39 -1.73 -4.75
C ASP A 94 5.15 -1.62 -6.28
N PHE A 95 5.70 -0.58 -6.92
CA PHE A 95 5.45 -0.25 -8.34
C PHE A 95 6.66 -0.49 -9.28
N PHE A 96 7.72 -1.15 -8.81
CA PHE A 96 8.97 -1.39 -9.55
C PHE A 96 8.94 -2.56 -10.56
#